data_AF-A0A1G8F009-F1
#
_entry.id   AF-A0A1G8F009-F1
#
_cell.length_a   1.000
_cell.length_b   1.000
_cell.length_c   1.000
_cell.angle_alpha   90.00
_cell.angle_beta   90.00
_cell.angle_gamma   90.00
#
_symmetry.space_group_name_H-M   'P 1'
#
loop_
_entity.id
_entity.type
_entity.pdbx_description
1 polymer ?
#
loop_
_entity_poly.entity_id
_entity_poly.type
_entity_poly.pdbx_seq_one_letter_code
_entity_poly.pdbx_strand_id
1 'polypeptide(L)'
;MSEFTSKTYGVRFTADVEAQIQREADRTGQSKTEVIRAATVRQLSQASIELQMKQLELRLLRNSFEMNSAIVGLTDEQRNQAAKAFNQSIGQELIS
;
A
#
# COMPACT_ATOMS: atom_id res chain seq x y z
N MET A 1 -10.63 22.25 23.95
CA MET A 1 -10.35 21.10 23.07
C MET A 1 -9.76 20.02 23.96
N SER A 2 -10.61 19.05 24.29
CA SER A 2 -10.56 18.13 25.42
C SER A 2 -9.50 17.02 25.31
N GLU A 3 -8.80 16.81 26.42
CA GLU A 3 -8.39 15.52 27.00
C GLU A 3 -7.96 14.38 26.05
N PHE A 4 -6.73 14.47 25.52
CA PHE A 4 -5.93 13.27 25.27
C PHE A 4 -5.11 12.98 26.52
N THR A 5 -5.71 12.35 27.53
CA THR A 5 -4.93 11.71 28.60
C THR A 5 -4.15 10.55 27.97
N SER A 6 -2.93 10.88 27.52
CA SER A 6 -1.99 9.94 26.92
C SER A 6 -1.74 8.80 27.90
N LYS A 7 -2.34 7.64 27.65
CA LYS A 7 -1.99 6.40 28.35
C LYS A 7 -0.56 6.04 27.96
N THR A 8 0.38 6.26 28.88
CA THR A 8 1.77 5.83 28.71
C THR A 8 1.84 4.34 28.96
N TYR A 9 2.20 3.57 27.92
CA TYR A 9 2.45 2.14 28.03
C TYR A 9 3.95 1.88 28.06
N GLY A 10 4.40 1.16 29.10
CA GLY A 10 5.76 0.65 29.16
C GLY A 10 5.84 -0.69 28.44
N VAL A 11 6.67 -0.78 27.41
CA VAL A 11 6.96 -2.02 26.69
C VAL A 11 8.45 -2.32 26.75
N ARG A 12 8.81 -3.59 26.92
CA ARG A 12 10.20 -4.05 26.82
C ARG A 12 10.39 -4.69 25.46
N PHE A 13 11.47 -4.31 24.79
CA PHE A 13 11.88 -4.91 23.54
C PHE A 13 12.98 -5.96 23.78
N THR A 14 13.16 -6.87 22.82
CA THR A 14 14.35 -7.70 22.79
C THR A 14 15.58 -6.85 22.48
N ALA A 15 16.77 -7.31 22.88
CA ALA A 15 18.01 -6.57 22.71
C ALA A 15 18.26 -6.15 21.24
N ASP A 16 17.90 -7.01 20.29
CA ASP A 16 18.08 -6.75 18.86
C ASP A 16 17.23 -5.58 18.38
N VAL A 17 15.97 -5.52 18.82
CA VAL A 17 15.03 -4.44 18.48
C VAL A 17 15.44 -3.15 19.15
N GLU A 18 15.91 -3.21 20.40
CA GLU A 18 16.42 -2.03 21.09
C GLU A 18 17.67 -1.45 20.41
N ALA A 19 18.57 -2.31 19.91
CA ALA A 19 19.72 -1.89 19.12
C ALA A 19 19.33 -1.29 17.76
N GLN A 20 18.22 -1.71 17.16
CA GLN A 20 17.68 -1.07 15.94
C GLN A 20 17.07 0.30 16.25
N ILE A 21 16.30 0.42 17.34
CA ILE A 21 15.72 1.70 17.78
C ILE A 21 16.82 2.70 18.10
N GLN A 22 17.89 2.27 18.79
CA GLN A 22 19.05 3.12 19.08
C GLN A 22 19.73 3.60 17.80
N ARG A 23 20.01 2.71 16.84
CA ARG A 23 20.62 3.09 15.56
C ARG A 23 19.78 4.10 14.79
N GLU A 24 18.47 3.94 14.77
CA GLU A 24 17.56 4.89 14.12
C GLU A 24 17.47 6.22 14.85
N ALA A 25 17.49 6.22 16.19
CA ALA A 25 17.58 7.42 16.99
C ALA A 25 18.87 8.19 16.68
N ASP A 26 20.01 7.51 16.64
CA ASP A 26 21.31 8.11 16.31
C ASP A 26 21.34 8.66 14.87
N ARG A 27 20.74 7.93 13.93
CA ARG A 27 20.69 8.33 12.51
C ARG A 27 19.82 9.57 12.27
N THR A 28 18.73 9.70 13.00
CA THR A 28 17.73 10.77 12.80
C THR A 28 17.87 11.92 13.79
N GLY A 29 18.69 11.76 14.83
CA GLY A 29 18.80 12.71 15.94
C GLY A 29 17.55 12.77 16.84
N GLN A 30 16.63 11.80 16.70
CA GLN A 30 15.38 11.75 17.45
C GLN A 30 15.52 10.94 18.73
N SER A 31 14.64 11.17 19.71
CA SER A 31 14.57 10.30 20.87
C SER A 31 14.03 8.91 20.51
N LYS A 32 14.41 7.88 21.26
CA LYS A 32 13.89 6.50 21.06
C LYS A 32 12.36 6.46 21.03
N THR A 33 11.71 7.25 21.88
CA THR A 33 10.24 7.34 21.95
C THR A 33 9.64 7.91 20.68
N GLU A 34 10.27 8.90 20.07
CA GLU A 34 9.82 9.48 18.79
C GLU A 34 10.02 8.49 17.64
N VAL A 35 11.13 7.75 17.64
CA VAL A 35 11.37 6.67 16.66
C VAL A 35 10.25 5.62 16.75
N ILE A 36 9.91 5.17 17.95
CA ILE A 36 8.82 4.19 18.17
C ILE A 36 7.47 4.77 17.73
N ARG A 37 7.20 6.04 18.05
CA ARG A 37 5.95 6.71 17.66
C ARG A 37 5.85 6.83 16.14
N ALA A 38 6.92 7.24 15.47
CA ALA A 38 6.97 7.36 14.02
C ALA A 38 6.79 5.99 13.34
N ALA A 39 7.44 4.94 13.86
CA ALA A 39 7.27 3.58 13.35
C ALA A 39 5.82 3.09 13.51
N THR A 40 5.21 3.33 14.67
CA THR A 40 3.81 2.97 14.92
C THR A 40 2.85 3.72 14.00
N VAL A 41 3.04 5.03 13.85
CA VAL A 41 2.22 5.84 12.94
C VAL A 41 2.36 5.34 11.50
N ARG A 42 3.58 5.03 11.04
CA ARG A 42 3.81 4.45 9.71
C ARG A 42 3.04 3.15 9.53
N GLN A 43 3.15 2.22 10.49
CA GLN A 43 2.45 0.94 10.44
C GLN A 43 0.92 1.13 10.41
N LEU A 44 0.38 2.05 11.22
CA LEU A 44 -1.06 2.33 11.25
C LEU A 44 -1.55 3.05 9.99
N SER A 45 -0.70 3.86 9.36
CA SER A 45 -1.00 4.56 8.11
C SER A 45 -0.83 3.68 6.86
N GLN A 46 -0.17 2.53 7.00
CA GLN A 46 0.08 1.63 5.88
C GLN A 46 -1.23 0.95 5.50
N ALA A 47 -1.57 1.05 4.21
CA ALA A 47 -2.66 0.27 3.63
C ALA A 47 -2.48 -1.21 4.00
N SER A 48 -3.58 -1.90 4.32
CA SER A 48 -3.52 -3.33 4.59
C SER A 48 -2.84 -4.04 3.42
N ILE A 49 -2.05 -5.08 3.71
CA ILE A 49 -1.37 -5.87 2.68
C ILE A 49 -2.39 -6.35 1.64
N GLU A 50 -3.59 -6.74 2.09
CA GLU A 50 -4.72 -7.11 1.23
C GLU A 50 -5.10 -6.01 0.24
N LEU A 51 -5.18 -4.75 0.68
CA LEU A 51 -5.47 -3.62 -0.21
C LEU A 51 -4.34 -3.41 -1.22
N GLN A 52 -3.08 -3.54 -0.79
CA GLN A 52 -1.92 -3.42 -1.67
C GLN A 52 -1.89 -4.55 -2.72
N MET A 53 -2.20 -5.78 -2.32
CA MET A 53 -2.30 -6.93 -3.25
C MET A 53 -3.40 -6.72 -4.27
N LYS A 54 -4.59 -6.29 -3.82
CA LYS A 54 -5.71 -5.98 -4.72
C LYS A 54 -5.34 -4.89 -5.72
N GLN A 55 -4.66 -3.84 -5.29
CA GLN A 55 -4.19 -2.78 -6.19
C GLN A 55 -3.17 -3.30 -7.21
N LEU A 56 -2.26 -4.20 -6.80
CA LEU A 56 -1.29 -4.82 -7.67
C LEU A 56 -1.98 -5.69 -8.74
N GLU A 57 -2.92 -6.53 -8.34
CA GLU A 57 -3.70 -7.38 -9.24
C GLU A 57 -4.43 -6.55 -10.30
N LEU A 58 -5.08 -5.45 -9.90
CA LEU A 58 -5.73 -4.53 -10.83
C LEU A 58 -4.76 -3.91 -11.83
N ARG A 59 -3.57 -3.51 -11.37
CA ARG A 59 -2.54 -2.97 -12.26
C ARG A 59 -2.03 -4.01 -13.25
N LEU A 60 -1.79 -5.23 -12.79
CA LEU A 60 -1.35 -6.34 -13.64
C LEU A 60 -2.40 -6.67 -14.69
N LEU A 61 -3.67 -6.69 -14.31
CA LEU A 61 -4.80 -6.93 -15.20
C LEU A 61 -4.87 -5.87 -16.31
N ARG A 62 -4.81 -4.59 -15.92
CA ARG A 62 -4.83 -3.47 -16.88
C ARG A 62 -3.66 -3.53 -17.85
N ASN A 63 -2.44 -3.74 -17.33
CA ASN A 63 -1.26 -3.82 -18.16
C ASN A 63 -1.32 -5.02 -19.13
N SER A 64 -1.85 -6.16 -18.68
CA SER A 64 -2.01 -7.34 -19.53
C SER A 64 -3.03 -7.10 -20.65
N PHE A 65 -4.12 -6.43 -20.35
CA PHE A 65 -5.12 -6.04 -21.35
C PHE A 65 -4.54 -5.08 -22.40
N GLU A 66 -3.81 -4.06 -21.98
CA GLU A 66 -3.18 -3.10 -22.91
C GLU A 66 -2.11 -3.79 -23.78
N MET A 67 -1.28 -4.66 -23.18
CA MET A 67 -0.31 -5.45 -23.94
C MET A 67 -0.99 -6.33 -24.99
N ASN A 68 -2.04 -7.05 -24.62
CA ASN A 68 -2.78 -7.91 -25.56
C ASN A 68 -3.47 -7.08 -26.66
N SER A 69 -4.05 -5.93 -26.31
CA SER A 69 -4.67 -5.03 -27.27
C SER A 69 -3.66 -4.50 -28.29
N ALA A 70 -2.45 -4.16 -27.83
CA ALA A 70 -1.35 -3.73 -28.69
C ALA A 70 -0.81 -4.86 -29.58
N ILE A 71 -0.62 -6.08 -29.04
CA ILE A 71 -0.13 -7.25 -29.79
C ILE A 71 -1.09 -7.63 -30.91
N VAL A 72 -2.40 -7.62 -30.65
CA VAL A 72 -3.44 -7.92 -31.64
C VAL A 72 -3.65 -6.76 -32.61
N GLY A 73 -3.18 -5.55 -32.27
CA GLY A 73 -3.31 -4.36 -33.10
C GLY A 73 -4.74 -3.81 -33.13
N LEU A 74 -5.45 -3.85 -32.01
CA LEU A 74 -6.81 -3.32 -31.91
C LEU A 74 -6.84 -1.81 -32.15
N THR A 75 -7.84 -1.34 -32.91
CA THR A 75 -8.14 0.09 -32.98
C THR A 75 -8.72 0.59 -31.66
N ASP A 76 -8.70 1.91 -31.42
CA ASP A 76 -9.24 2.49 -30.19
C ASP A 76 -10.72 2.12 -29.95
N GLU A 77 -11.52 2.05 -31.02
CA GLU A 77 -12.92 1.63 -30.94
C GLU A 77 -13.06 0.15 -30.54
N GLN A 78 -12.25 -0.74 -31.11
CA GLN A 78 -12.24 -2.16 -30.78
C GLN A 78 -11.72 -2.41 -29.36
N ARG A 79 -10.70 -1.66 -28.94
CA ARG A 79 -10.17 -1.69 -27.58
C ARG A 79 -11.25 -1.30 -26.57
N ASN A 80 -12.01 -0.23 -26.84
CA ASN A 80 -13.09 0.22 -25.98
C ASN A 80 -14.26 -0.79 -25.93
N GLN A 81 -14.56 -1.46 -27.05
CA GLN A 81 -15.55 -2.55 -27.09
C GLN A 81 -15.07 -3.77 -26.28
N ALA A 82 -13.80 -4.17 -26.44
CA ALA A 82 -13.19 -5.28 -25.72
C ALA A 82 -13.11 -5.01 -24.21
N ALA A 83 -12.80 -3.77 -23.81
CA ALA A 83 -12.79 -3.36 -22.41
C ALA A 83 -14.18 -3.49 -21.77
N LYS A 84 -15.23 -3.04 -22.48
CA LYS A 84 -16.63 -3.20 -22.03
C LYS A 84 -17.02 -4.68 -21.90
N ALA A 85 -16.73 -5.49 -22.91
CA ALA A 85 -17.02 -6.92 -22.87
C ALA A 85 -16.28 -7.64 -21.74
N PHE A 86 -15.01 -7.28 -21.51
CA PHE A 86 -14.19 -7.83 -20.45
C PHE A 86 -14.71 -7.45 -19.06
N ASN A 87 -15.01 -6.17 -18.83
CA ASN A 87 -15.59 -5.70 -17.56
C ASN A 87 -16.94 -6.36 -17.26
N GLN A 88 -17.78 -6.57 -18.29
CA GLN A 88 -19.04 -7.31 -18.14
C GLN A 88 -18.81 -8.77 -17.76
N SER A 89 -17.80 -9.43 -18.33
CA SER A 89 -17.48 -10.83 -18.01
C SER A 89 -16.99 -11.04 -16.57
N ILE A 90 -16.33 -10.03 -16.00
CA ILE A 90 -15.80 -10.06 -14.62
C ILE A 90 -16.81 -9.46 -13.62
N GLY A 91 -17.84 -8.76 -14.11
CA GLY A 91 -18.84 -8.09 -13.27
C GLY A 91 -18.29 -6.88 -12.50
N GLN A 92 -17.17 -6.32 -12.93
CA GLN A 92 -16.51 -5.16 -12.32
C GLN A 92 -15.91 -4.27 -13.41
N GLU A 93 -16.05 -2.95 -13.28
CA GLU A 93 -15.38 -1.99 -14.16
C GLU A 93 -13.92 -1.84 -13.73
N LEU A 94 -13.03 -2.61 -14.37
CA LEU A 94 -11.61 -2.65 -14.03
C LEU A 94 -10.73 -1.99 -15.10
N ILE A 95 -11.24 -1.85 -16.32
CA ILE A 95 -10.51 -1.33 -17.48
C ILE A 95 -11.33 -0.23 -18.16
N SER A 96 -10.77 0.97 -18.27
CA SER A 96 -11.41 2.18 -18.80
C SER A 96 -10.84 2.59 -20.16
#